data_AF-A0A2D6EH59-F1
#
_entry.id   AF-A0A2D6EH59-F1
#
_cell.length_a   1.000
_cell.length_b   1.000
_cell.length_c   1.000
_cell.angle_alpha   90.00
_cell.angle_beta   90.00
_cell.angle_gamma   90.00
#
_symmetry.space_group_name_H-M   'P 1'
#
loop_
_entity.id
_entity.type
_entity.pdbx_description
1 polymer ?
#
loop_
_entity_poly.entity_id
_entity_poly.type
_entity_poly.pdbx_seq_one_letter_code
_entity_poly.pdbx_strand_id
1 'polypeptide(L)'
;MDTRHVRFFFKEWGRTTLVLDGSYSRLTADARLFLYPAKRVDDRFSIGLGATFRAIQWKGLAPYARVRAERNRSAVGIYDFSRRAAEFGVTSAF
;
A
#
# COMPACT_ATOMS: atom_id res chain seq x y z
N MET A 1 -12.34 18.06 0.69
CA MET A 1 -10.89 18.16 0.94
C MET A 1 -10.32 16.76 1.06
N ASP A 2 -9.43 16.39 0.13
CA ASP A 2 -8.74 15.11 0.10
C ASP A 2 -7.31 15.33 0.59
N THR A 3 -6.92 14.65 1.67
CA THR A 3 -5.56 14.77 2.22
C THR A 3 -4.91 13.41 2.15
N ARG A 4 -3.82 13.32 1.36
CA ARG A 4 -3.01 12.12 1.22
C ARG A 4 -1.59 12.36 1.69
N HIS A 5 -1.18 11.61 2.70
CA HIS A 5 0.19 11.53 3.16
C HIS A 5 0.81 10.21 2.72
N VAL A 6 2.00 10.27 2.14
CA VAL A 6 2.77 9.08 1.76
C VAL A 6 4.18 9.24 2.32
N ARG A 7 4.70 8.17 2.91
CA ARG A 7 6.08 8.08 3.41
C ARG A 7 6.71 6.83 2.84
N PHE A 8 7.97 6.98 2.46
CA PHE A 8 8.80 5.90 1.96
C PHE A 8 10.05 5.84 2.82
N PHE A 9 10.40 4.63 3.24
CA PHE A 9 11.66 4.33 3.89
C PHE A 9 12.31 3.20 3.10
N PHE A 10 13.57 3.36 2.78
CA PHE A 10 14.35 2.28 2.19
C PHE A 10 15.60 2.07 3.03
N LYS A 11 16.05 0.83 3.11
CA LYS A 11 17.31 0.47 3.72
C LYS A 11 17.96 -0.62 2.90
N GLU A 12 19.22 -0.39 2.54
CA GLU A 12 20.05 -1.38 1.89
C GLU A 12 20.85 -2.11 2.96
N TRP A 13 20.75 -3.44 2.95
CA TRP A 13 21.54 -4.33 3.79
C TRP A 13 22.38 -5.22 2.88
N GLY A 14 23.58 -4.73 2.54
CA GLY A 14 24.47 -5.39 1.60
C GLY A 14 23.82 -5.53 0.22
N ARG A 15 23.53 -6.77 -0.20
CA ARG A 15 22.87 -7.09 -1.48
C ARG A 15 21.35 -7.30 -1.35
N THR A 16 20.75 -6.92 -0.23
CA THR A 16 19.30 -6.98 -0.03
C THR A 16 18.78 -5.56 0.17
N THR A 17 17.75 -5.19 -0.60
CA THR A 17 17.09 -3.89 -0.47
C THR A 17 15.74 -4.08 0.20
N LEU A 18 15.53 -3.45 1.35
CA LEU A 18 14.25 -3.40 2.04
C LEU A 18 13.59 -2.04 1.76
N VAL A 19 12.31 -2.07 1.44
CA VAL A 19 11.48 -0.88 1.20
C VAL A 19 10.23 -1.00 2.06
N LEU A 20 9.98 0.01 2.87
CA LEU A 20 8.75 0.16 3.63
C LEU A 20 8.01 1.39 3.10
N ASP A 21 6.75 1.20 2.71
CA ASP A 21 5.86 2.28 2.30
C ASP A 21 4.68 2.38 3.25
N GLY A 22 4.30 3.61 3.59
CA GLY A 22 3.15 3.89 4.43
C GLY A 22 2.36 5.05 3.83
N SER A 23 1.06 4.88 3.63
CA SER A 23 0.19 5.95 3.17
C SER A 23 -1.08 6.04 3.99
N TYR A 24 -1.49 7.27 4.25
CA TYR A 24 -2.77 7.59 4.84
C TYR A 24 -3.48 8.59 3.93
N SER A 25 -4.73 8.31 3.58
CA SER A 25 -5.56 9.23 2.81
C SER A 25 -6.94 9.35 3.44
N ARG A 26 -7.43 10.58 3.51
CA ARG A 26 -8.77 10.87 3.98
C ARG A 26 -9.58 11.50 2.87
N LEU A 27 -10.63 10.82 2.44
CA LEU A 27 -11.57 11.30 1.45
C LEU A 27 -12.87 11.71 2.13
N THR A 28 -13.32 12.94 1.88
CA THR A 28 -14.63 13.42 2.29
C THR A 28 -15.44 13.72 1.04
N ALA A 29 -16.54 13.01 0.80
CA ALA A 29 -17.42 13.28 -0.32
C ALA A 29 -18.11 14.63 -0.14
N ASP A 30 -18.25 15.45 -1.18
CA ASP A 30 -18.77 16.81 -1.04
C ASP A 30 -20.27 16.85 -0.70
N ALA A 31 -21.04 15.89 -1.23
CA ALA A 31 -22.49 15.77 -1.01
C ALA A 31 -22.88 14.41 -0.43
N ARG A 32 -24.01 14.39 0.29
CA ARG A 32 -24.66 13.17 0.76
C ARG A 32 -25.34 12.47 -0.43
N LEU A 33 -25.06 11.19 -0.61
CA LEU A 33 -25.82 10.36 -1.55
C LEU A 33 -27.27 10.26 -1.07
N PHE A 34 -28.25 10.51 -1.94
CA PHE A 34 -29.69 10.52 -1.59
C PHE A 34 -30.13 9.24 -0.84
N LEU A 35 -29.53 8.10 -1.22
CA LEU A 35 -29.77 6.77 -0.65
C LEU A 35 -29.17 6.54 0.75
N TYR A 36 -28.26 7.38 1.23
CA TYR A 36 -27.59 7.22 2.52
C TYR A 36 -27.81 8.44 3.43
N PRO A 37 -28.11 8.25 4.72
CA PRO A 37 -28.43 9.34 5.63
C PRO A 37 -27.21 10.21 6.01
N ALA A 38 -25.98 9.70 5.81
CA ALA A 38 -24.74 10.35 6.24
C ALA A 38 -23.80 10.66 5.07
N LYS A 39 -22.99 11.72 5.23
CA LYS A 39 -21.91 12.12 4.30
C LYS A 39 -20.81 11.06 4.33
N ARG A 40 -20.36 10.59 3.15
CA ARG A 40 -19.29 9.58 3.05
C ARG A 40 -17.95 10.19 3.45
N VAL A 41 -17.37 9.65 4.51
CA VAL A 41 -15.99 9.92 4.95
C VAL A 41 -15.25 8.59 4.93
N ASP A 42 -14.17 8.53 4.17
CA ASP A 42 -13.28 7.37 4.10
C ASP A 42 -11.92 7.72 4.69
N ASP A 43 -11.49 6.90 5.64
CA ASP A 43 -10.15 6.90 6.19
C ASP A 43 -9.42 5.66 5.70
N ARG A 44 -8.52 5.85 4.73
CA ARG A 44 -7.71 4.77 4.15
C ARG A 44 -6.31 4.81 4.73
N PHE A 45 -5.90 3.69 5.31
CA PHE A 45 -4.54 3.43 5.74
C PHE A 45 -3.96 2.29 4.90
N SER A 46 -2.73 2.45 4.43
CA SER A 46 -2.00 1.40 3.71
C SER A 46 -0.58 1.34 4.21
N ILE A 47 -0.08 0.12 4.39
CA ILE A 47 1.31 -0.15 4.70
C ILE A 47 1.80 -1.28 3.80
N GLY A 48 2.99 -1.10 3.25
CA GLY A 48 3.64 -2.05 2.37
C GLY A 48 5.08 -2.29 2.82
N LEU A 49 5.53 -3.54 2.73
CA LEU A 49 6.91 -3.93 2.96
C LEU A 49 7.36 -4.77 1.77
N GLY A 50 8.41 -4.33 1.09
CA GLY A 50 9.06 -5.02 -0.02
C GLY A 50 10.50 -5.37 0.32
N ALA A 51 10.96 -6.51 -0.14
CA ALA A 51 12.35 -6.95 -0.07
C ALA A 51 12.79 -7.44 -1.44
N THR A 52 13.95 -6.98 -1.90
CA THR A 52 14.60 -7.48 -3.13
C THR A 52 15.93 -8.12 -2.75
N PHE A 53 16.12 -9.38 -3.12
CA PHE A 53 17.28 -10.17 -2.73
C PHE A 53 18.28 -10.26 -3.89
N ARG A 54 19.07 -9.21 -4.11
CA ARG A 54 20.12 -9.21 -5.16
C ARG A 54 21.30 -10.15 -4.81
N ALA A 55 21.39 -10.62 -3.57
CA ALA A 55 22.39 -11.59 -3.14
C ALA A 55 22.29 -12.92 -3.92
N ILE A 56 21.06 -13.35 -4.21
CA ILE A 56 20.73 -14.59 -4.92
C ILE A 56 20.39 -14.33 -6.40
N GLN A 57 20.88 -13.21 -6.96
CA GLN A 57 20.61 -12.90 -8.35
C GLN A 57 21.24 -13.95 -9.28
N TRP A 58 20.50 -14.37 -10.31
CA TRP A 58 21.01 -15.26 -11.34
C TRP A 58 20.75 -14.66 -12.72
N LYS A 59 21.83 -14.49 -13.51
CA LYS A 59 21.78 -13.88 -14.86
C LYS A 59 21.03 -12.53 -14.92
N GLY A 60 21.15 -11.71 -13.86
CA GLY A 60 20.47 -10.40 -13.78
C GLY A 60 19.03 -10.45 -13.25
N LEU A 61 18.49 -11.63 -12.92
CA LEU A 61 17.20 -11.79 -12.26
C LEU A 61 17.41 -11.86 -10.74
N ALA A 62 16.81 -10.93 -10.00
CA ALA A 62 16.78 -10.93 -8.55
C ALA A 62 15.36 -11.23 -8.07
N PRO A 63 15.14 -12.21 -7.19
CA PRO A 63 13.83 -12.44 -6.60
C PRO A 63 13.47 -11.28 -5.66
N TYR A 64 12.18 -10.97 -5.64
CA TYR A 64 11.61 -10.00 -4.73
C TYR A 64 10.32 -10.55 -4.11
N ALA A 65 10.03 -10.06 -2.92
CA ALA A 65 8.81 -10.33 -2.20
C ALA A 65 8.24 -9.01 -1.70
N ARG A 66 6.92 -8.84 -1.78
CA ARG A 66 6.23 -7.67 -1.24
C ARG A 66 4.96 -8.10 -0.53
N VAL A 67 4.70 -7.51 0.61
CA VAL A 67 3.44 -7.65 1.32
C VAL A 67 2.83 -6.27 1.50
N ARG A 68 1.51 -6.17 1.34
CA ARG A 68 0.76 -4.94 1.50
C ARG A 68 -0.50 -5.22 2.32
N ALA A 69 -0.71 -4.43 3.35
CA ALA A 69 -1.94 -4.41 4.13
C ALA A 69 -2.59 -3.05 3.97
N GLU A 70 -3.87 -3.04 3.64
CA GLU A 70 -4.67 -1.86 3.43
C GLU A 70 -5.99 -1.98 4.15
N ARG A 71 -6.38 -0.91 4.83
CA ARG A 71 -7.62 -0.84 5.57
C ARG A 71 -8.29 0.48 5.24
N ASN A 72 -9.52 0.41 4.76
CA ASN A 72 -10.36 1.57 4.50
C ASN A 72 -11.56 1.52 5.42
N ARG A 73 -11.66 2.49 6.33
CA ARG A 73 -12.82 2.63 7.19
C ARG A 73 -13.74 3.68 6.58
N SER A 74 -14.92 3.26 6.14
CA SER A 74 -15.92 4.15 5.55
C SER A 74 -17.11 4.30 6.48
N ALA A 75 -17.71 5.50 6.52
CA ALA A 75 -19.00 5.72 7.17
C ALA A 75 -20.15 4.91 6.51
N VAL A 76 -19.95 4.46 5.27
CA VAL A 76 -20.90 3.64 4.52
C VAL A 76 -20.34 2.22 4.43
N GLY A 77 -20.99 1.26 5.10
CA GLY A 77 -20.46 -0.10 5.29
C GLY A 77 -20.12 -0.86 4.01
N ILE A 78 -20.71 -0.52 2.86
CA ILE A 78 -20.37 -1.14 1.56
C ILE A 78 -18.95 -0.79 1.08
N TYR A 79 -18.34 0.27 1.62
CA TYR A 79 -16.99 0.71 1.27
C TYR A 79 -15.98 0.43 2.39
N ASP A 80 -16.38 -0.21 3.49
CA ASP A 80 -15.42 -0.73 4.47
C ASP A 80 -14.73 -1.94 3.84
N PHE A 81 -13.40 -1.85 3.70
CA PHE A 81 -12.63 -2.96 3.16
C PHE A 81 -11.31 -3.10 3.88
N SER A 82 -10.90 -4.36 4.03
CA SER A 82 -9.58 -4.76 4.48
C SER A 82 -8.98 -5.62 3.38
N ARG A 83 -7.89 -5.14 2.77
CA ARG A 83 -7.19 -5.84 1.71
C ARG A 83 -5.79 -6.19 2.19
N ARG A 84 -5.46 -7.48 2.13
CA ARG A 84 -4.09 -7.97 2.31
C ARG A 84 -3.65 -8.56 0.98
N ALA A 85 -2.47 -8.19 0.53
CA ALA A 85 -1.88 -8.69 -0.70
C ALA A 85 -0.44 -9.11 -0.43
N ALA A 86 -0.02 -10.21 -1.05
CA ALA A 86 1.36 -10.67 -1.06
C ALA A 86 1.73 -10.95 -2.51
N GLU A 87 2.89 -10.45 -2.91
CA GLU A 87 3.45 -10.53 -4.25
C GLU A 87 4.83 -11.17 -4.15
N PHE A 88 5.09 -12.16 -4.98
CA PHE A 88 6.39 -12.81 -5.10
C PHE A 88 6.72 -12.88 -6.58
N GLY A 89 7.95 -12.52 -6.93
CA GLY A 89 8.35 -12.50 -8.33
C GLY A 89 9.85 -12.36 -8.50
N VAL A 90 10.25 -12.19 -9.75
CA VAL A 90 11.63 -11.87 -10.12
C VAL A 90 11.64 -10.53 -10.83
N THR A 91 12.67 -9.72 -10.54
CA THR A 91 12.89 -8.44 -11.18
C THR A 91 14.27 -8.43 -11.83
N SER A 92 14.37 -7.79 -13.00
CA SER A 92 15.66 -7.49 -13.63
C SER A 92 15.91 -5.99 -13.49
N ALA A 93 16.95 -5.62 -12.75
CA ALA A 93 17.51 -4.28 -12.83
C ALA A 93 18.60 -4.31 -13.91
N PHE A 94 18.35 -3.61 -15.02
CA PHE A 94 19.30 -3.41 -16.11
C PHE A 94 20.39 -2.42 -15.70
#